data_AF-A0A2X0L0D4-F1
#
_entry.id   AF-A0A2X0L0D4-F1
#
_cell.length_a   1.000
_cell.length_b   1.000
_cell.length_c   1.000
_cell.angle_alpha   90.00
_cell.angle_beta   90.00
_cell.angle_gamma   90.00
#
_symmetry.space_group_name_H-M   'P 1'
#
loop_
_entity.id
_entity.type
_entity.pdbx_description
1 polymer ?
#
loop_
_entity_poly.entity_id
_entity_poly.type
_entity_poly.pdbx_seq_one_letter_code
_entity_poly.pdbx_strand_id
1 'polypeptide(L)'
;MADLKALAKKHGKDRILSPTIELPSGELISDSWKIAEWLDINYPDAPSLFLPSSPNPVQLDSPEMDVAKAYAFVFSSGFGSSDAQWSTFFEISAELLAALYPGDAEDTNTERGWFKSDAKLGMKDGWKFLTSTPQETLVSRAKASLLPLEALLTDRGHSYLASKDQPGFVDYVAYGRYMMMRVAVPKLCEEIWDEKKAVKEWRIRLEKKFWQGEEGFGKTLARIHT
;
A
#
# COMPACT_ATOMS: atom_id res chain seq x y z
N MET A 1 -9.03 8.76 -11.56
CA MET A 1 -9.88 9.44 -10.55
C MET A 1 -11.30 9.77 -11.03
N ALA A 2 -11.53 9.93 -12.34
CA ALA A 2 -12.88 10.01 -12.91
C ALA A 2 -13.80 8.84 -12.45
N ASP A 3 -13.22 7.65 -12.28
CA ASP A 3 -13.97 6.44 -11.89
C ASP A 3 -14.55 6.48 -10.47
N LEU A 4 -13.86 7.06 -9.48
CA LEU A 4 -14.39 7.11 -8.09
C LEU A 4 -15.51 8.14 -7.93
N LYS A 5 -15.44 9.27 -8.65
CA LYS A 5 -16.53 10.26 -8.68
C LYS A 5 -17.75 9.70 -9.42
N ALA A 6 -17.53 9.00 -10.53
CA ALA A 6 -18.59 8.31 -11.25
C ALA A 6 -19.23 7.21 -10.39
N LEU A 7 -18.43 6.44 -9.66
CA LEU A 7 -18.89 5.42 -8.73
C LEU A 7 -19.67 6.04 -7.55
N ALA A 8 -19.19 7.15 -6.98
CA ALA A 8 -19.89 7.87 -5.91
C ALA A 8 -21.27 8.35 -6.39
N LYS A 9 -21.33 8.94 -7.59
CA LYS A 9 -22.59 9.37 -8.22
C LYS A 9 -23.53 8.18 -8.48
N LYS A 10 -23.04 7.07 -9.02
CA LYS A 10 -23.82 5.85 -9.28
C LYS A 10 -24.51 5.33 -8.00
N HIS A 11 -23.82 5.42 -6.87
CA HIS A 11 -24.28 4.91 -5.58
C HIS A 11 -24.92 5.97 -4.68
N GLY A 12 -25.17 7.18 -5.20
CA GLY A 12 -25.78 8.28 -4.43
C GLY A 12 -24.98 8.70 -3.19
N LYS A 13 -23.65 8.55 -3.23
CA LYS A 13 -22.74 8.93 -2.15
C LYS A 13 -22.03 10.23 -2.49
N ASP A 14 -21.80 11.07 -1.49
CA ASP A 14 -20.99 12.30 -1.64
C ASP A 14 -19.53 11.97 -1.98
N ARG A 15 -19.02 10.85 -1.42
CA ARG A 15 -17.65 10.40 -1.63
C ARG A 15 -17.51 8.90 -1.41
N ILE A 16 -16.62 8.30 -2.20
CA ILE A 16 -16.11 6.94 -1.98
C ILE A 16 -14.62 7.02 -1.64
N LEU A 17 -14.19 6.27 -0.63
CA LEU A 17 -12.80 6.17 -0.22
C LEU A 17 -12.10 5.06 -1.02
N SER A 18 -10.83 5.27 -1.34
CA SER A 18 -10.01 4.23 -1.95
C SER A 18 -9.26 3.43 -0.85
N PRO A 19 -9.15 2.10 -0.96
CA PRO A 19 -9.73 1.26 -2.01
C PRO A 19 -11.21 0.94 -1.73
N THR A 20 -11.99 0.88 -2.81
CA THR A 20 -13.37 0.36 -2.84
C THR A 20 -13.56 -0.46 -4.11
N ILE A 21 -14.25 -1.59 -3.99
CA ILE A 21 -14.69 -2.40 -5.13
C ILE A 21 -16.22 -2.48 -5.15
N GLU A 22 -16.78 -2.64 -6.35
CA GLU A 22 -18.18 -2.99 -6.54
C GLU A 22 -18.30 -4.50 -6.81
N LEU A 23 -19.11 -5.18 -6.02
CA LEU A 23 -19.36 -6.61 -6.13
C LEU A 23 -20.28 -6.92 -7.33
N PRO A 24 -20.35 -8.17 -7.80
CA PRO A 24 -21.32 -8.57 -8.82
C PRO A 24 -22.79 -8.29 -8.43
N SER A 25 -23.10 -8.25 -7.13
CA SER A 25 -24.40 -7.89 -6.59
C SER A 25 -24.72 -6.39 -6.71
N GLY A 26 -23.74 -5.55 -7.06
CA GLY A 26 -23.81 -4.09 -7.03
C GLY A 26 -23.50 -3.48 -5.65
N GLU A 27 -23.24 -4.28 -4.62
CA GLU A 27 -22.81 -3.75 -3.31
C GLU A 27 -21.38 -3.18 -3.37
N LEU A 28 -21.10 -2.16 -2.57
CA LEU A 28 -19.75 -1.61 -2.41
C LEU A 28 -19.08 -2.13 -1.14
N ILE A 29 -17.88 -2.68 -1.28
CA ILE A 29 -16.97 -2.94 -0.15
C ILE A 29 -15.81 -1.96 -0.20
N SER A 30 -15.65 -1.18 0.87
CA SER A 30 -14.52 -0.29 1.12
C SER A 30 -13.64 -0.88 2.21
N ASP A 31 -12.37 -0.47 2.23
CA ASP A 31 -11.29 -0.95 3.13
C ASP A 31 -10.57 -2.20 2.58
N SER A 32 -9.25 -2.13 2.44
CA SER A 32 -8.45 -3.21 1.86
C SER A 32 -8.48 -4.50 2.68
N TRP A 33 -8.63 -4.40 4.00
CA TRP A 33 -8.75 -5.56 4.88
C TRP A 33 -10.06 -6.28 4.63
N LYS A 34 -11.17 -5.53 4.64
CA LYS A 34 -12.51 -6.08 4.36
C LYS A 34 -12.60 -6.69 2.96
N ILE A 35 -11.98 -6.02 1.98
CA ILE A 35 -11.88 -6.55 0.62
C ILE A 35 -11.11 -7.88 0.61
N ALA A 36 -9.96 -7.97 1.28
CA ALA A 36 -9.17 -9.20 1.34
C ALA A 36 -9.91 -10.35 2.03
N GLU A 37 -10.59 -10.08 3.16
CA GLU A 37 -11.40 -11.09 3.84
C GLU A 37 -12.57 -11.55 2.98
N TRP A 38 -13.25 -10.62 2.31
CA TRP A 38 -14.33 -10.97 1.40
C TRP A 38 -13.84 -11.83 0.23
N LEU A 39 -12.66 -11.53 -0.33
CA LEU A 39 -12.06 -12.33 -1.40
C LEU A 39 -11.75 -13.76 -0.96
N ASP A 40 -11.14 -13.96 0.21
CA ASP A 40 -10.85 -15.30 0.75
C ASP A 40 -12.12 -16.12 1.01
N ILE A 41 -13.22 -15.46 1.41
CA ILE A 41 -14.52 -16.13 1.64
C ILE A 41 -15.20 -16.50 0.31
N ASN A 42 -15.19 -15.59 -0.67
CA ASN A 42 -16.03 -15.72 -1.87
C ASN A 42 -15.31 -16.39 -3.05
N TYR A 43 -13.99 -16.56 -2.98
CA TYR A 43 -13.19 -17.28 -3.96
C TYR A 43 -12.36 -18.39 -3.29
N PRO A 44 -13.03 -19.41 -2.70
CA PRO A 44 -12.35 -20.45 -1.90
C PRO A 44 -11.37 -21.30 -2.71
N ASP A 45 -11.52 -21.36 -4.04
CA ASP A 45 -10.62 -22.08 -4.94
C ASP A 45 -9.37 -21.26 -5.32
N ALA A 46 -9.37 -19.94 -5.10
CA ALA A 46 -8.24 -19.06 -5.35
C ALA A 46 -7.24 -19.10 -4.17
N PRO A 47 -5.93 -18.88 -4.41
CA PRO A 47 -4.96 -18.83 -3.32
C PRO A 47 -5.37 -17.84 -2.23
N SER A 48 -5.43 -18.29 -0.98
CA SER A 48 -5.75 -17.43 0.17
C SER A 48 -4.76 -16.26 0.27
N LEU A 49 -5.28 -15.07 0.52
CA LEU A 49 -4.47 -13.87 0.75
C LEU A 49 -3.72 -13.96 2.08
N PHE A 50 -4.26 -14.65 3.08
CA PHE A 50 -3.62 -14.76 4.40
C PHE A 50 -2.77 -16.03 4.57
N LEU A 51 -3.17 -17.13 3.94
CA LEU A 51 -2.45 -18.42 3.98
C LEU A 51 -2.07 -18.91 2.56
N PRO A 52 -1.21 -18.19 1.83
CA PRO A 52 -1.05 -18.38 0.38
C PRO A 52 -0.33 -19.67 -0.04
N SER A 53 0.33 -20.37 0.88
CA SER A 53 0.95 -21.69 0.63
C SER A 53 0.10 -22.86 1.14
N SER A 54 -1.05 -22.59 1.77
CA SER A 54 -1.95 -23.64 2.22
C SER A 54 -2.79 -24.17 1.05
N PRO A 55 -3.16 -25.46 1.04
CA PRO A 55 -4.13 -25.98 0.08
C PRO A 55 -5.47 -25.26 0.22
N ASN A 56 -6.10 -24.98 -0.92
CA ASN A 56 -7.44 -24.42 -0.99
C ASN A 56 -8.50 -25.54 -0.90
N PRO A 57 -9.66 -25.29 -0.26
CA PRO A 57 -9.99 -24.10 0.51
C PRO A 57 -9.30 -24.11 1.89
N VAL A 58 -8.95 -22.92 2.38
CA VAL A 58 -8.38 -22.76 3.73
C VAL A 58 -9.48 -22.80 4.79
N GLN A 59 -9.15 -23.25 6.01
CA GLN A 59 -10.05 -23.15 7.16
C GLN A 59 -9.98 -21.73 7.74
N LEU A 60 -11.06 -20.97 7.58
CA LEU A 60 -11.12 -19.56 7.95
C LEU A 60 -11.09 -19.31 9.46
N ASP A 61 -11.48 -20.30 10.26
CA ASP A 61 -11.51 -20.30 11.72
C ASP A 61 -10.32 -21.05 12.35
N SER A 62 -9.28 -21.33 11.55
CA SER A 62 -8.07 -21.99 12.03
C SER A 62 -7.16 -21.06 12.84
N PRO A 63 -6.42 -21.58 13.84
CA PRO A 63 -5.39 -20.81 14.54
C PRO A 63 -4.33 -20.21 13.61
N GLU A 64 -3.99 -20.91 12.52
CA GLU A 64 -3.05 -20.44 11.51
C GLU A 64 -3.57 -19.16 10.81
N MET A 65 -4.87 -19.13 10.49
CA MET A 65 -5.51 -17.95 9.91
C MET A 65 -5.47 -16.76 10.86
N ASP A 66 -5.77 -16.98 12.15
CA ASP A 66 -5.70 -15.94 13.18
C ASP A 66 -4.29 -15.37 13.32
N VAL A 67 -3.27 -16.24 13.31
CA VAL A 67 -1.86 -15.81 13.37
C VAL A 67 -1.48 -15.00 12.12
N ALA A 68 -1.88 -15.46 10.93
CA ALA A 68 -1.58 -14.75 9.68
C ALA A 68 -2.24 -13.36 9.63
N LYS A 69 -3.50 -13.26 10.06
CA LYS A 69 -4.22 -11.99 10.20
C LYS A 69 -3.58 -11.10 11.26
N ALA A 70 -3.25 -11.62 12.44
CA ALA A 70 -2.58 -10.83 13.47
C ALA A 70 -1.24 -10.27 12.98
N TYR A 71 -0.44 -11.08 12.28
CA TYR A 71 0.82 -10.62 11.70
C TYR A 71 0.61 -9.51 10.66
N ALA A 72 -0.33 -9.68 9.73
CA ALA A 72 -0.64 -8.65 8.75
C ALA A 72 -1.22 -7.38 9.39
N PHE A 73 -1.98 -7.50 10.48
CA PHE A 73 -2.55 -6.36 11.21
C PHE A 73 -1.47 -5.55 11.91
N VAL A 74 -0.54 -6.20 12.62
CA VAL A 74 0.60 -5.54 13.27
C VAL A 74 1.45 -4.82 12.22
N PHE A 75 1.72 -5.48 11.10
CA PHE A 75 2.48 -4.89 10.01
C PHE A 75 1.74 -3.69 9.38
N SER A 76 0.44 -3.83 9.12
CA SER A 76 -0.39 -2.74 8.61
C SER A 76 -0.41 -1.56 9.58
N SER A 77 -0.58 -1.79 10.87
CA SER A 77 -0.65 -0.71 11.86
C SER A 77 0.70 0.02 12.03
N GLY A 78 1.82 -0.71 12.01
CA GLY A 78 3.15 -0.12 12.24
C GLY A 78 3.89 0.39 11.00
N PHE A 79 3.66 -0.24 9.84
CA PHE A 79 4.37 0.06 8.58
C PHE A 79 3.40 0.52 7.49
N GLY A 80 2.21 -0.08 7.47
CA GLY A 80 1.18 0.11 6.45
C GLY A 80 0.19 1.24 6.72
N SER A 81 0.18 1.91 7.87
CA SER A 81 -0.72 3.05 8.15
C SER A 81 -0.20 4.30 7.46
N SER A 82 -1.10 5.18 7.01
CA SER A 82 -0.77 6.48 6.41
C SER A 82 -0.82 7.62 7.43
N ASP A 83 -0.95 7.31 8.71
CA ASP A 83 -0.95 8.35 9.74
C ASP A 83 0.40 9.07 9.73
N ALA A 84 0.35 10.40 9.58
CA ALA A 84 1.50 11.29 9.42
C ALA A 84 2.46 11.26 10.63
N GLN A 85 2.09 10.59 11.72
CA GLN A 85 2.91 10.39 12.91
C GLN A 85 3.77 9.10 12.84
N TRP A 86 3.50 8.20 11.88
CA TRP A 86 4.07 6.86 11.85
C TRP A 86 4.59 6.41 10.47
N SER A 87 4.21 7.08 9.37
CA SER A 87 4.53 6.61 8.01
C SER A 87 5.59 7.46 7.32
N THR A 88 6.87 7.20 7.64
CA THR A 88 8.01 7.93 7.05
C THR A 88 8.00 7.91 5.51
N PHE A 89 7.55 6.80 4.90
CA PHE A 89 7.46 6.70 3.44
C PHE A 89 6.41 7.64 2.84
N PHE A 90 5.32 7.90 3.57
CA PHE A 90 4.31 8.87 3.16
C PHE A 90 4.84 10.29 3.32
N GLU A 91 5.48 10.61 4.45
CA GLU A 91 6.14 11.91 4.68
C GLU A 91 7.11 12.26 3.55
N ILE A 92 8.01 11.33 3.17
CA ILE A 92 8.96 11.53 2.06
C ILE A 92 8.25 11.78 0.73
N SER A 93 7.14 11.09 0.49
CA SER A 93 6.45 11.11 -0.80
C SER A 93 5.43 12.24 -0.89
N ALA A 94 5.07 12.88 0.21
CA ALA A 94 3.88 13.71 0.34
C ALA A 94 3.82 14.83 -0.72
N GLU A 95 4.88 15.62 -0.84
CA GLU A 95 4.91 16.77 -1.76
C GLU A 95 4.78 16.35 -3.22
N LEU A 96 5.53 15.32 -3.65
CA LEU A 96 5.43 14.84 -5.03
C LEU A 96 4.13 14.08 -5.27
N LEU A 97 3.57 13.37 -4.29
CA LEU A 97 2.22 12.83 -4.38
C LEU A 97 1.18 13.93 -4.58
N ALA A 98 1.26 15.04 -3.82
CA ALA A 98 0.37 16.18 -3.99
C ALA A 98 0.45 16.76 -5.41
N ALA A 99 1.66 16.85 -5.97
CA ALA A 99 1.88 17.35 -7.33
C ALA A 99 1.20 16.49 -8.41
N LEU A 100 1.01 15.18 -8.16
CA LEU A 100 0.30 14.28 -9.07
C LEU A 100 -1.22 14.55 -9.11
N TYR A 101 -1.79 15.16 -8.08
CA TYR A 101 -3.20 15.55 -8.11
C TYR A 101 -3.39 16.81 -8.95
N PRO A 102 -4.44 16.87 -9.80
CA PRO A 102 -4.77 18.07 -10.56
C PRO A 102 -5.38 19.16 -9.67
N GLY A 103 -5.30 20.40 -10.16
CA GLY A 103 -5.93 21.56 -9.54
C GLY A 103 -5.00 22.42 -8.69
N ASP A 104 -5.55 23.51 -8.16
CA ASP A 104 -4.85 24.50 -7.36
C ASP A 104 -4.57 23.97 -5.95
N ALA A 105 -3.32 24.11 -5.49
CA ALA A 105 -2.89 23.62 -4.19
C ALA A 105 -3.49 24.42 -3.02
N GLU A 106 -4.07 25.59 -3.29
CA GLU A 106 -4.68 26.48 -2.28
C GLU A 106 -6.22 26.42 -2.29
N ASP A 107 -6.83 25.92 -3.37
CA ASP A 107 -8.28 25.70 -3.44
C ASP A 107 -8.65 24.28 -2.98
N THR A 108 -9.18 24.19 -1.75
CA THR A 108 -9.61 22.92 -1.13
C THR A 108 -10.74 22.20 -1.88
N ASN A 109 -11.41 22.85 -2.84
CA ASN A 109 -12.38 22.18 -3.72
C ASN A 109 -11.72 21.38 -4.85
N THR A 110 -10.43 21.60 -5.08
CA THR A 110 -9.65 20.80 -6.03
C THR A 110 -9.03 19.59 -5.34
N GLU A 111 -8.61 18.60 -6.12
CA GLU A 111 -8.02 17.37 -5.57
C GLU A 111 -6.68 17.64 -4.87
N ARG A 112 -5.84 18.49 -5.47
CA ARG A 112 -4.57 18.91 -4.87
C ARG A 112 -4.77 19.71 -3.59
N GLY A 113 -5.64 20.71 -3.59
CA GLY A 113 -5.94 21.50 -2.39
C GLY A 113 -6.56 20.65 -1.28
N TRP A 114 -7.50 19.76 -1.61
CA TRP A 114 -8.06 18.82 -0.63
C TRP A 114 -6.99 17.89 -0.05
N PHE A 115 -6.09 17.32 -0.87
CA PHE A 115 -5.03 16.43 -0.40
C PHE A 115 -4.14 17.07 0.66
N LYS A 116 -3.86 18.38 0.52
CA LYS A 116 -3.08 19.18 1.48
C LYS A 116 -3.90 19.72 2.66
N SER A 117 -5.23 19.60 2.64
CA SER A 117 -6.08 20.26 3.64
C SER A 117 -6.00 19.62 5.03
N ASP A 118 -6.13 20.44 6.07
CA ASP A 118 -6.25 19.98 7.46
C ASP A 118 -7.42 19.01 7.65
N ALA A 119 -8.52 19.19 6.91
CA ALA A 119 -9.66 18.29 6.93
C ALA A 119 -9.31 16.88 6.43
N LYS A 120 -8.46 16.77 5.39
CA LYS A 120 -7.96 15.47 4.89
C LYS A 120 -6.95 14.84 5.85
N LEU A 121 -6.13 15.66 6.48
CA LEU A 121 -5.04 15.21 7.36
C LEU A 121 -5.52 14.97 8.80
N GLY A 122 -6.72 15.43 9.15
CA GLY A 122 -7.33 15.24 10.47
C GLY A 122 -6.69 16.07 11.58
N MET A 123 -5.85 17.06 11.25
CA MET A 123 -5.16 17.90 12.22
C MET A 123 -4.94 19.31 11.69
N LYS A 124 -4.93 20.29 12.60
CA LYS A 124 -4.59 21.68 12.28
C LYS A 124 -3.13 21.80 11.85
N ASP A 125 -2.87 22.61 10.82
CA ASP A 125 -1.55 22.80 10.21
C ASP A 125 -0.91 21.49 9.75
N GLY A 126 -1.74 20.52 9.33
CA GLY A 126 -1.32 19.15 9.08
C GLY A 126 -0.31 19.05 7.95
N TRP A 127 -0.48 19.84 6.88
CA TRP A 127 0.47 19.82 5.76
C TRP A 127 1.83 20.36 6.17
N LYS A 128 1.83 21.48 6.92
CA LYS A 128 3.06 22.07 7.45
C LYS A 128 3.78 21.09 8.38
N PHE A 129 3.04 20.38 9.24
CA PHE A 129 3.61 19.33 10.10
C PHE A 129 4.24 18.22 9.24
N LEU A 130 3.49 17.69 8.28
CA LEU A 130 3.90 16.61 7.37
C LEU A 130 5.19 16.94 6.59
N THR A 131 5.36 18.19 6.17
CA THR A 131 6.51 18.62 5.36
C THR A 131 7.61 19.34 6.16
N SER A 132 7.53 19.34 7.50
CA SER A 132 8.50 20.07 8.35
C SER A 132 9.79 19.29 8.62
N THR A 133 9.77 17.96 8.53
CA THR A 133 10.93 17.13 8.83
C THR A 133 11.95 17.19 7.68
N PRO A 134 13.24 17.44 7.97
CA PRO A 134 14.28 17.43 6.93
C PRO A 134 14.37 16.09 6.20
N GLN A 135 14.55 16.13 4.87
CA GLN A 135 14.59 14.94 4.03
C GLN A 135 15.64 13.92 4.50
N GLU A 136 16.84 14.35 4.91
CA GLU A 136 17.89 13.44 5.41
C GLU A 136 17.42 12.63 6.63
N THR A 137 16.70 13.27 7.55
CA THR A 137 16.12 12.61 8.72
C THR A 137 15.08 11.59 8.30
N LEU A 138 14.22 11.93 7.34
CA LEU A 138 13.23 11.01 6.80
C LEU A 138 13.87 9.82 6.10
N VAL A 139 14.91 10.04 5.28
CA VAL A 139 15.64 8.97 4.59
C VAL A 139 16.25 8.00 5.60
N SER A 140 16.90 8.51 6.65
CA SER A 140 17.45 7.68 7.72
C SER A 140 16.37 6.84 8.42
N ARG A 141 15.23 7.44 8.78
CA ARG A 141 14.09 6.74 9.40
C ARG A 141 13.48 5.69 8.47
N ALA A 142 13.36 5.98 7.18
CA ALA A 142 12.81 5.08 6.19
C ALA A 142 13.71 3.84 6.02
N LYS A 143 15.03 4.04 5.93
CA LYS A 143 16.02 2.96 5.89
C LYS A 143 15.97 2.09 7.16
N ALA A 144 15.85 2.72 8.33
CA ALA A 144 15.70 2.00 9.60
C ALA A 144 14.39 1.19 9.67
N SER A 145 13.31 1.70 9.10
CA SER A 145 12.00 1.03 9.08
C SER A 145 11.99 -0.25 8.24
N LEU A 146 12.98 -0.44 7.36
CA LEU A 146 13.17 -1.67 6.57
C LEU A 146 13.98 -2.75 7.31
N LEU A 147 14.58 -2.45 8.47
CA LEU A 147 15.39 -3.44 9.20
C LEU A 147 14.58 -4.67 9.64
N PRO A 148 13.35 -4.54 10.18
CA PRO A 148 12.54 -5.72 10.51
C PRO A 148 12.16 -6.53 9.27
N LEU A 149 11.91 -5.84 8.15
CA LEU A 149 11.57 -6.48 6.87
C LEU A 149 12.74 -7.33 6.35
N GLU A 150 13.96 -6.79 6.37
CA GLU A 150 15.18 -7.52 6.00
C GLU A 150 15.35 -8.76 6.90
N ALA A 151 15.26 -8.60 8.22
CA ALA A 151 15.42 -9.71 9.17
C ALA A 151 14.40 -10.85 8.91
N LEU A 152 13.14 -10.51 8.64
CA LEU A 152 12.10 -11.48 8.31
C LEU A 152 12.40 -12.25 7.02
N LEU A 153 13.00 -11.58 6.04
CA LEU A 153 13.35 -12.16 4.73
C LEU A 153 14.66 -12.95 4.76
N THR A 154 15.59 -12.63 5.67
CA THR A 154 16.88 -13.35 5.80
C THR A 154 16.75 -14.57 6.70
N ASP A 155 16.16 -14.42 7.89
CA ASP A 155 16.36 -15.39 8.98
C ASP A 155 15.42 -16.59 8.87
N ARG A 156 14.28 -16.42 8.20
CA ARG A 156 13.26 -17.48 8.06
C ARG A 156 13.47 -18.37 6.85
N GLY A 157 14.38 -18.00 5.93
CA GLY A 157 14.53 -18.70 4.64
C GLY A 157 13.26 -18.66 3.77
N HIS A 158 12.38 -17.68 4.02
CA HIS A 158 11.17 -17.46 3.25
C HIS A 158 11.46 -16.54 2.07
N SER A 159 10.82 -16.80 0.93
CA SER A 159 10.83 -15.85 -0.18
C SER A 159 9.94 -14.65 0.14
N TYR A 160 8.78 -14.87 0.76
CA TYR A 160 7.80 -13.81 1.01
C TYR A 160 7.54 -13.64 2.50
N LEU A 161 6.96 -12.51 2.88
CA LEU A 161 6.62 -12.23 4.27
C LEU A 161 5.54 -13.19 4.76
N ALA A 162 4.53 -13.45 3.93
CA ALA A 162 3.44 -14.34 4.29
C ALA A 162 3.88 -15.82 4.34
N SER A 163 4.80 -16.24 3.47
CA SER A 163 5.13 -17.65 3.31
C SER A 163 6.47 -17.92 2.63
N LYS A 164 6.84 -19.20 2.57
CA LYS A 164 8.10 -19.64 1.96
C LYS A 164 8.19 -19.32 0.46
N ASP A 165 7.09 -19.41 -0.28
CA ASP A 165 7.10 -19.43 -1.75
C ASP A 165 5.95 -18.67 -2.43
N GLN A 166 4.98 -18.15 -1.68
CA GLN A 166 3.89 -17.32 -2.21
C GLN A 166 3.69 -16.01 -1.43
N PRO A 167 3.44 -14.87 -2.11
CA PRO A 167 3.10 -13.63 -1.43
C PRO A 167 1.67 -13.68 -0.87
N GLY A 168 1.45 -12.99 0.24
CA GLY A 168 0.13 -12.81 0.83
C GLY A 168 -0.15 -11.36 1.19
N PHE A 169 -1.19 -11.14 1.99
CA PHE A 169 -1.73 -9.82 2.31
C PHE A 169 -0.68 -8.91 2.96
N VAL A 170 0.15 -9.45 3.85
CA VAL A 170 1.27 -8.72 4.47
C VAL A 170 2.32 -8.25 3.45
N ASP A 171 2.62 -9.06 2.43
CA ASP A 171 3.50 -8.65 1.32
C ASP A 171 2.86 -7.49 0.55
N TYR A 172 1.56 -7.56 0.28
CA TYR A 172 0.84 -6.53 -0.49
C TYR A 172 0.75 -5.21 0.28
N VAL A 173 0.62 -5.24 1.60
CA VAL A 173 0.67 -4.04 2.45
C VAL A 173 2.04 -3.37 2.36
N ALA A 174 3.13 -4.13 2.51
CA ALA A 174 4.49 -3.62 2.39
C ALA A 174 4.75 -3.08 0.97
N TYR A 175 4.34 -3.84 -0.05
CA TYR A 175 4.54 -3.51 -1.46
C TYR A 175 3.72 -2.28 -1.86
N GLY A 176 2.55 -2.06 -1.28
CA GLY A 176 1.78 -0.82 -1.48
C GLY A 176 2.54 0.44 -1.06
N ARG A 177 3.33 0.37 0.02
CA ARG A 177 4.19 1.49 0.46
C ARG A 177 5.37 1.71 -0.49
N TYR A 178 6.02 0.63 -0.92
CA TYR A 178 7.03 0.68 -1.97
C TYR A 178 6.47 1.34 -3.23
N MET A 179 5.31 0.89 -3.69
CA MET A 179 4.64 1.39 -4.90
C MET A 179 4.30 2.87 -4.83
N MET A 180 3.75 3.32 -3.69
CA MET A 180 3.47 4.73 -3.45
C MET A 180 4.74 5.58 -3.62
N MET A 181 5.85 5.19 -3.00
CA MET A 181 7.12 5.88 -3.16
C MET A 181 7.68 5.78 -4.57
N ARG A 182 7.56 4.60 -5.21
CA ARG A 182 8.09 4.34 -6.55
C ARG A 182 7.43 5.27 -7.58
N VAL A 183 6.13 5.54 -7.43
CA VAL A 183 5.38 6.47 -8.27
C VAL A 183 5.74 7.93 -7.97
N ALA A 184 5.89 8.30 -6.71
CA ALA A 184 6.09 9.70 -6.32
C ALA A 184 7.55 10.16 -6.43
N VAL A 185 8.48 9.37 -5.91
CA VAL A 185 9.91 9.68 -5.70
C VAL A 185 10.81 8.53 -6.21
N PRO A 186 10.77 8.16 -7.50
CA PRO A 186 11.33 6.91 -8.02
C PRO A 186 12.80 6.67 -7.67
N LYS A 187 13.66 7.69 -7.81
CA LYS A 187 15.10 7.58 -7.52
C LYS A 187 15.38 7.37 -6.04
N LEU A 188 14.67 8.09 -5.17
CA LEU A 188 14.83 7.99 -3.72
C LEU A 188 14.22 6.69 -3.19
N CYS A 189 13.14 6.22 -3.82
CA CYS A 189 12.56 4.90 -3.54
C CYS A 189 13.60 3.80 -3.78
N GLU A 190 14.27 3.80 -4.94
CA GLU A 190 15.37 2.86 -5.21
C GLU A 190 16.50 2.99 -4.19
N GLU A 191 16.96 4.21 -3.86
CA GLU A 191 18.02 4.40 -2.86
C GLU A 191 17.68 3.78 -1.49
N ILE A 192 16.43 3.93 -1.03
CA ILE A 192 15.99 3.45 0.28
C ILE A 192 15.69 1.95 0.25
N TRP A 193 14.88 1.49 -0.69
CA TRP A 193 14.37 0.12 -0.71
C TRP A 193 15.37 -0.89 -1.27
N ASP A 194 16.34 -0.44 -2.08
CA ASP A 194 17.39 -1.33 -2.61
C ASP A 194 18.63 -1.40 -1.73
N GLU A 195 18.71 -0.61 -0.66
CA GLU A 195 19.86 -0.64 0.26
C GLU A 195 20.01 -2.03 0.92
N LYS A 196 18.90 -2.68 1.23
CA LYS A 196 18.87 -4.00 1.85
C LYS A 196 18.66 -5.06 0.79
N LYS A 197 19.57 -6.04 0.74
CA LYS A 197 19.62 -7.03 -0.33
C LYS A 197 18.36 -7.89 -0.36
N ALA A 198 17.91 -8.42 0.78
CA ALA A 198 16.75 -9.31 0.80
C ALA A 198 15.46 -8.53 0.48
N VAL A 199 15.31 -7.28 0.94
CA VAL A 199 14.20 -6.39 0.54
C VAL A 199 14.19 -6.14 -0.98
N LYS A 200 15.35 -5.80 -1.56
CA LYS A 200 15.48 -5.61 -3.02
C LYS A 200 15.04 -6.87 -3.79
N GLU A 201 15.57 -8.02 -3.41
CA GLU A 201 15.26 -9.29 -4.05
C GLU A 201 13.77 -9.65 -3.89
N TRP A 202 13.18 -9.37 -2.73
CA TRP A 202 11.76 -9.56 -2.46
C TRP A 202 10.88 -8.71 -3.39
N ARG A 203 11.13 -7.40 -3.52
CA ARG A 203 10.32 -6.56 -4.42
C ARG A 203 10.46 -6.96 -5.89
N ILE A 204 11.66 -7.36 -6.33
CA ILE A 204 11.91 -7.82 -7.70
C ILE A 204 11.14 -9.12 -7.96
N ARG A 205 11.05 -10.02 -6.97
CA ARG A 205 10.25 -11.25 -7.07
C ARG A 205 8.76 -10.94 -7.19
N LEU A 206 8.23 -9.98 -6.44
CA LEU A 206 6.85 -9.50 -6.61
C LEU A 206 6.62 -8.90 -7.99
N GLU A 207 7.52 -8.04 -8.46
CA GLU A 207 7.41 -7.41 -9.78
C GLU A 207 7.45 -8.42 -10.92
N LYS A 208 8.32 -9.42 -10.82
CA LYS A 208 8.34 -10.53 -11.78
C LYS A 208 7.02 -11.29 -11.80
N LYS A 209 6.43 -11.56 -10.63
CA LYS A 209 5.19 -12.33 -10.50
C LYS A 209 3.97 -11.58 -11.05
N PHE A 210 3.82 -10.29 -10.75
CA PHE A 210 2.60 -9.54 -11.05
C PHE A 210 2.72 -8.59 -12.25
N TRP A 211 3.92 -8.11 -12.55
CA TRP A 211 4.15 -7.09 -13.59
C TRP A 211 5.03 -7.60 -14.72
N GLN A 212 5.40 -8.88 -14.76
CA GLN A 212 6.34 -9.44 -15.73
C GLN A 212 7.73 -8.77 -15.68
N GLY A 213 8.11 -8.27 -14.49
CA GLY A 213 9.38 -7.58 -14.25
C GLY A 213 9.34 -6.08 -14.57
N GLU A 214 10.52 -5.43 -14.57
CA GLU A 214 10.66 -3.97 -14.70
C GLU A 214 10.03 -3.42 -15.99
N GLU A 215 10.03 -4.19 -17.08
CA GLU A 215 9.45 -3.74 -18.36
C GLU A 215 7.92 -3.62 -18.30
N GLY A 216 7.23 -4.67 -17.84
CA GLY A 216 5.77 -4.62 -17.70
C GLY A 216 5.34 -3.70 -16.55
N PHE A 217 6.19 -3.53 -15.55
CA PHE A 217 6.04 -2.51 -14.53
C PHE A 217 6.11 -1.08 -15.10
N GLY A 218 7.14 -0.78 -15.89
CA GLY A 218 7.31 0.51 -16.56
C GLY A 218 6.14 0.86 -17.48
N LYS A 219 5.59 -0.13 -18.21
CA LYS A 219 4.36 0.04 -19.01
C LYS A 219 3.15 0.42 -18.15
N THR A 220 3.05 -0.14 -16.94
CA THR A 220 1.97 0.18 -16.00
C THR A 220 2.11 1.61 -15.46
N LEU A 221 3.33 2.00 -15.05
CA LEU A 221 3.60 3.36 -14.58
C LEU A 221 3.34 4.42 -15.66
N ALA A 222 3.70 4.14 -16.91
CA ALA A 222 3.45 5.07 -18.02
C ALA A 222 1.96 5.43 -18.15
N ARG A 223 1.04 4.49 -17.87
CA ARG A 223 -0.41 4.73 -17.89
C ARG A 223 -0.91 5.60 -16.74
N ILE A 224 -0.16 5.70 -15.64
CA ILE A 224 -0.52 6.53 -14.47
C ILE A 224 -0.17 7.99 -14.73
N HIS A 225 0.87 8.25 -15.54
CA HIS A 225 1.37 9.59 -15.84
C HIS A 225 0.81 10.19 -17.14
N THR A 226 0.00 9.44 -17.90
CA THR A 226 -0.76 9.90 -19.07
C THR A 226 -2.19 10.24 -18.71
#